data_AF-A0A9X2FKF8-F1
#
_entry.id   AF-A0A9X2FKF8-F1
#
_cell.length_a   1.000
_cell.length_b   1.000
_cell.length_c   1.000
_cell.angle_alpha   90.00
_cell.angle_beta   90.00
_cell.angle_gamma   90.00
#
_symmetry.space_group_name_H-M   'P 1'
#
loop_
_entity.id
_entity.type
_entity.pdbx_description
1 polymer ?
#
loop_
_entity_poly.entity_id
_entity_poly.type
_entity_poly.pdbx_seq_one_letter_code
_entity_poly.pdbx_strand_id
1 'polypeptide(L)'
;MIDDTDDIKELIRNFKRFQTGDMFNELFTCYRPLVATCINYFKFSYLDIDDLIQEARIICYQTVMSYQNDMEITYGVYFKRCLLNQYHTLLRYENARKRGGKEKDVSLDNLLKKKGEDILEDDKRTFGIEDFIVLNDILNRIPNFFSKIEFKVFQMHLIYEYTPKEISEMLKIPLANVYNAIYRYKNKLNRMY
;
A
#
# COMPACT_ATOMS: atom_id res chain seq x y z
N MET A 1 -31.94 -23.35 -16.78
CA MET A 1 -32.10 -23.58 -15.34
C MET A 1 -31.18 -24.75 -15.02
N ILE A 2 -30.14 -24.56 -14.21
CA ILE A 2 -29.31 -25.70 -13.78
C ILE A 2 -30.11 -26.33 -12.66
N ASP A 3 -30.76 -27.44 -12.96
CA ASP A 3 -31.47 -28.25 -11.98
C ASP A 3 -30.39 -29.00 -11.19
N ASP A 4 -30.34 -28.79 -9.87
CA ASP A 4 -29.37 -29.48 -9.03
C ASP A 4 -29.83 -30.94 -8.94
N THR A 5 -29.12 -31.83 -9.65
CA THR A 5 -29.34 -33.27 -9.54
C THR A 5 -29.19 -33.73 -8.09
N ASP A 6 -29.90 -34.78 -7.70
CA ASP A 6 -29.82 -35.31 -6.32
C ASP A 6 -28.37 -35.66 -5.93
N ASP A 7 -27.53 -36.02 -6.91
CA ASP A 7 -26.09 -36.24 -6.75
C ASP A 7 -25.35 -34.98 -6.24
N ILE A 8 -25.70 -33.78 -6.72
CA ILE A 8 -25.07 -32.53 -6.29
C ILE A 8 -25.48 -32.18 -4.85
N LYS A 9 -26.74 -32.44 -4.48
CA LYS A 9 -27.21 -32.23 -3.11
C LYS A 9 -26.50 -33.18 -2.14
N GLU A 10 -26.26 -34.41 -2.55
CA GLU A 10 -25.49 -35.38 -1.76
C GLU A 10 -24.01 -34.95 -1.64
N LEU A 11 -23.39 -34.49 -2.73
CA LEU A 11 -22.02 -33.98 -2.72
C LEU A 11 -21.87 -32.77 -1.77
N ILE A 12 -22.83 -31.84 -1.77
CA ILE A 12 -22.88 -30.71 -0.83
C ILE A 12 -22.98 -31.18 0.61
N ARG A 13 -23.88 -32.14 0.91
CA ARG A 13 -24.03 -32.70 2.28
C ARG A 13 -22.76 -33.39 2.75
N ASN A 14 -22.14 -34.19 1.90
CA ASN A 14 -20.91 -34.88 2.23
C ASN A 14 -19.76 -33.89 2.43
N PHE A 15 -19.64 -32.87 1.57
CA PHE A 15 -18.60 -31.85 1.72
C PHE A 15 -18.73 -31.10 3.05
N LYS A 16 -19.94 -30.72 3.46
CA LYS A 16 -20.17 -30.08 4.78
C LYS A 16 -19.69 -30.92 5.95
N ARG A 17 -19.78 -32.25 5.82
CA ARG A 17 -19.43 -33.20 6.89
C ARG A 17 -17.93 -33.51 6.92
N PHE A 18 -17.31 -33.71 5.78
CA PHE A 18 -15.92 -34.21 5.69
C PHE A 18 -14.90 -33.15 5.33
N GLN A 19 -15.30 -32.07 4.63
CA GLN A 19 -14.48 -30.91 4.27
C GLN A 19 -13.12 -31.24 3.64
N THR A 20 -13.07 -32.29 2.82
CA THR A 20 -11.83 -32.69 2.14
C THR A 20 -11.62 -31.89 0.85
N GLY A 21 -10.34 -31.66 0.51
CA GLY A 21 -9.97 -30.89 -0.67
C GLY A 21 -10.44 -31.52 -1.99
N ASP A 22 -10.43 -32.85 -2.09
CA ASP A 22 -10.85 -33.58 -3.29
C ASP A 22 -12.35 -33.39 -3.57
N MET A 23 -13.18 -33.49 -2.52
CA MET A 23 -14.62 -33.26 -2.62
C MET A 23 -14.96 -31.81 -2.98
N PHE A 24 -14.19 -30.85 -2.45
CA PHE A 24 -14.34 -29.46 -2.85
C PHE A 24 -14.02 -29.26 -4.33
N ASN A 25 -12.92 -29.84 -4.81
CA ASN A 25 -12.50 -29.72 -6.20
C ASN A 25 -13.50 -30.37 -7.15
N GLU A 26 -14.07 -31.52 -6.78
CA GLU A 26 -15.14 -32.17 -7.53
C GLU A 26 -16.38 -31.26 -7.64
N LEU A 27 -16.85 -30.76 -6.50
CA LEU A 27 -18.00 -29.86 -6.45
C LEU A 27 -17.77 -28.58 -7.27
N PHE A 28 -16.60 -27.94 -7.11
CA PHE A 28 -16.26 -26.74 -7.86
C PHE A 28 -16.16 -26.99 -9.36
N THR A 29 -15.73 -28.18 -9.78
CA THR A 29 -15.64 -28.57 -11.19
C THR A 29 -17.03 -28.58 -11.84
N CYS A 30 -18.07 -29.05 -11.13
CA CYS A 30 -19.46 -29.00 -11.61
C CYS A 30 -19.93 -27.56 -11.91
N TYR A 31 -19.47 -26.59 -11.11
CA TYR A 31 -19.86 -25.19 -11.25
C TYR A 31 -18.88 -24.35 -12.09
N ARG A 32 -17.77 -24.93 -12.57
CA ARG A 32 -16.78 -24.21 -13.38
C ARG A 32 -17.36 -23.53 -14.64
N PRO A 33 -18.31 -24.14 -15.39
CA PRO A 33 -18.95 -23.45 -16.52
C PRO A 33 -19.75 -22.21 -16.10
N LEU A 34 -20.41 -22.27 -14.93
CA LEU A 34 -21.13 -21.14 -14.35
C LEU A 34 -20.17 -20.02 -13.94
N VAL A 35 -19.04 -20.38 -13.32
CA VAL A 35 -17.98 -19.42 -12.96
C VAL A 35 -17.43 -18.74 -14.21
N ALA A 36 -17.07 -19.50 -15.25
CA ALA A 36 -16.57 -18.94 -16.50
C ALA A 36 -17.57 -17.96 -17.14
N THR A 37 -18.86 -18.32 -17.13
CA THR A 37 -19.93 -17.44 -17.62
C THR A 37 -20.01 -16.16 -16.78
N CYS A 38 -19.89 -16.26 -15.45
CA CYS A 38 -19.89 -15.10 -14.57
C CYS A 38 -18.69 -14.18 -14.82
N ILE A 39 -17.48 -14.73 -14.96
CA ILE A 39 -16.25 -13.97 -15.25
C ILE A 39 -16.41 -13.15 -16.54
N ASN A 40 -16.97 -13.74 -17.59
CA ASN A 40 -17.15 -13.08 -18.88
C ASN A 40 -18.09 -11.85 -18.84
N TYR A 41 -18.92 -11.69 -17.81
CA TYR A 41 -19.76 -10.50 -17.64
C TYR A 41 -18.99 -9.28 -17.11
N PHE A 42 -17.80 -9.48 -16.55
CA PHE A 42 -17.02 -8.43 -15.92
C PHE A 42 -15.74 -8.15 -16.70
N LYS A 43 -15.29 -6.90 -16.64
CA LYS A 43 -13.99 -6.48 -17.16
C LYS A 43 -13.22 -5.82 -16.02
N PHE A 44 -12.25 -6.54 -15.48
CA PHE A 44 -11.33 -6.03 -14.46
C PHE A 44 -10.05 -5.53 -15.12
N SER A 45 -9.47 -4.45 -14.58
CA SER A 45 -8.22 -3.90 -15.14
C SER A 45 -6.97 -4.45 -14.45
N TYR A 46 -7.12 -5.03 -13.26
CA TYR A 46 -6.00 -5.43 -12.40
C TYR A 46 -6.11 -6.84 -11.82
N LEU A 47 -7.18 -7.56 -12.13
CA LEU A 47 -7.36 -8.95 -11.74
C LEU A 47 -7.34 -9.79 -13.00
N ASP A 48 -6.52 -10.84 -13.00
CA ASP A 48 -6.49 -11.80 -14.08
C ASP A 48 -7.56 -12.89 -13.90
N ILE A 49 -7.62 -13.83 -14.85
CA ILE A 49 -8.61 -14.92 -14.79
C ILE A 49 -8.35 -15.83 -13.58
N ASP A 50 -7.09 -16.04 -13.21
CA ASP A 50 -6.73 -16.93 -12.12
C ASP A 50 -7.12 -16.33 -10.76
N ASP A 51 -6.97 -15.01 -10.59
CA ASP A 51 -7.48 -14.26 -9.44
C ASP A 51 -9.01 -14.42 -9.31
N LEU A 52 -9.73 -14.28 -10.42
CA LEU A 52 -11.19 -14.39 -10.42
C LEU A 52 -11.68 -15.82 -10.14
N ILE A 53 -10.92 -16.83 -10.58
CA ILE A 53 -11.17 -18.23 -10.24
C ILE A 53 -10.91 -18.48 -8.76
N GLN A 54 -9.87 -17.88 -8.17
CA GLN A 54 -9.61 -17.99 -6.73
C GLN A 54 -10.74 -17.36 -5.91
N GLU A 55 -11.20 -16.17 -6.27
CA GLU A 55 -12.36 -15.53 -5.65
C GLU A 55 -13.62 -16.41 -5.78
N ALA A 56 -13.83 -17.03 -6.95
CA ALA A 56 -14.94 -17.95 -7.14
C ALA A 56 -14.84 -19.19 -6.23
N ARG A 57 -13.64 -19.72 -5.98
CA ARG A 57 -13.43 -20.83 -5.04
C ARG A 57 -13.78 -20.42 -3.62
N ILE A 58 -13.35 -19.23 -3.18
CA ILE A 58 -13.67 -18.70 -1.85
C ILE A 58 -15.20 -18.58 -1.68
N ILE A 59 -15.88 -17.97 -2.64
CA ILE A 59 -17.34 -17.82 -2.60
C ILE A 59 -18.05 -19.17 -2.68
N CYS A 60 -17.55 -20.11 -3.50
CA CYS A 60 -18.08 -21.47 -3.55
C CYS A 60 -18.04 -22.08 -2.14
N TYR A 61 -16.88 -22.10 -1.49
CA TYR A 61 -16.75 -22.63 -0.13
C TYR A 61 -17.73 -21.98 0.85
N GLN A 62 -17.78 -20.63 0.89
CA GLN A 62 -18.67 -19.90 1.80
C GLN A 62 -20.15 -20.19 1.55
N THR A 63 -20.54 -20.28 0.28
CA THR A 63 -21.93 -20.55 -0.10
C THR A 63 -22.31 -22.00 0.18
N VAL A 64 -21.42 -22.97 -0.04
CA VAL A 64 -21.69 -24.36 0.33
C VAL A 64 -21.95 -24.46 1.83
N MET A 65 -21.10 -23.86 2.65
CA MET A 65 -21.24 -23.92 4.11
C MET A 65 -22.50 -23.22 4.63
N SER A 66 -22.90 -22.10 4.01
CA SER A 66 -24.08 -21.33 4.42
C SER A 66 -25.39 -21.79 3.81
N TYR A 67 -25.38 -22.53 2.69
CA TYR A 67 -26.58 -22.95 1.99
C TYR A 67 -27.45 -23.87 2.86
N GLN A 68 -28.74 -23.60 2.99
CA GLN A 68 -29.64 -24.45 3.76
C GLN A 68 -30.54 -25.25 2.80
N ASN A 69 -30.79 -26.53 3.12
CA ASN A 69 -31.53 -27.44 2.23
C ASN A 69 -33.04 -27.14 2.16
N ASP A 70 -33.53 -26.29 3.04
CA ASP A 70 -34.91 -25.78 3.12
C ASP A 70 -35.15 -24.53 2.27
N MET A 71 -34.11 -24.01 1.60
CA MET A 71 -34.27 -22.89 0.67
C MET A 71 -35.06 -23.31 -0.59
N GLU A 72 -35.98 -22.44 -1.04
CA GLU A 72 -36.78 -22.64 -2.27
C GLU A 72 -35.97 -22.51 -3.57
N ILE A 73 -34.69 -22.14 -3.48
CA ILE A 73 -33.80 -21.91 -4.61
C ILE A 73 -32.73 -22.99 -4.68
N THR A 74 -32.33 -23.37 -5.89
CA THR A 74 -31.21 -24.31 -6.09
C THR A 74 -29.89 -23.68 -5.63
N TYR A 75 -28.95 -24.51 -5.19
CA TYR A 75 -27.62 -24.08 -4.79
C TYR A 75 -26.90 -23.37 -5.94
N GLY A 76 -27.03 -23.86 -7.18
CA GLY A 76 -26.47 -23.17 -8.34
C GLY A 76 -26.96 -21.73 -8.51
N VAL A 77 -28.24 -21.46 -8.25
CA VAL A 77 -28.81 -20.10 -8.30
C VAL A 77 -28.28 -19.25 -7.13
N TYR A 78 -28.24 -19.81 -5.93
CA TYR A 78 -27.70 -19.14 -4.75
C TYR A 78 -26.22 -18.78 -4.93
N PHE A 79 -25.40 -19.73 -5.34
CA PHE A 79 -23.97 -19.54 -5.61
C PHE A 79 -23.74 -18.47 -6.67
N LYS A 80 -24.46 -18.54 -7.80
CA LYS A 80 -24.39 -17.52 -8.85
C LYS A 80 -24.67 -16.12 -8.31
N ARG A 81 -25.72 -15.98 -7.49
CA ARG A 81 -26.10 -14.68 -6.91
C ARG A 81 -24.98 -14.12 -6.03
N CYS A 82 -24.41 -14.94 -5.16
CA CYS A 82 -23.30 -14.55 -4.29
C CYS A 82 -22.03 -14.22 -5.10
N LEU A 83 -21.72 -15.00 -6.13
CA LEU A 83 -20.56 -14.78 -6.98
C LEU A 83 -20.64 -13.45 -7.75
N LEU A 84 -21.80 -13.16 -8.35
CA LEU A 84 -22.02 -11.87 -9.03
C LEU A 84 -21.90 -10.69 -8.05
N ASN A 85 -22.43 -10.83 -6.83
CA ASN A 85 -22.29 -9.80 -5.81
C ASN A 85 -20.83 -9.56 -5.43
N GLN A 86 -20.04 -10.63 -5.31
CA GLN A 86 -18.60 -10.51 -5.04
C GLN A 86 -17.87 -9.80 -6.18
N TYR A 87 -18.12 -10.18 -7.44
CA TYR A 87 -17.50 -9.51 -8.59
C TYR A 87 -17.91 -8.03 -8.70
N HIS A 88 -19.15 -7.68 -8.40
CA HIS A 88 -19.55 -6.27 -8.28
C HIS A 88 -18.81 -5.54 -7.15
N THR A 89 -18.58 -6.20 -6.02
CA THR A 89 -17.80 -5.65 -4.90
C THR A 89 -16.36 -5.38 -5.31
N LEU A 90 -15.70 -6.34 -5.96
CA LEU A 90 -14.35 -6.17 -6.50
C LEU A 90 -14.29 -5.00 -7.48
N LEU A 91 -15.28 -4.86 -8.38
CA LEU A 91 -15.33 -3.77 -9.33
C LEU A 91 -15.50 -2.40 -8.65
N ARG A 92 -16.28 -2.34 -7.56
CA ARG A 92 -16.41 -1.12 -6.74
C ARG A 92 -15.10 -0.77 -6.07
N TYR A 93 -14.36 -1.75 -5.54
CA TYR A 93 -13.05 -1.52 -4.94
C TYR A 93 -12.04 -1.02 -5.98
N GLU A 94 -12.00 -1.63 -7.17
CA GLU A 94 -11.18 -1.16 -8.28
C GLU A 94 -11.51 0.30 -8.65
N ASN A 95 -12.79 0.61 -8.80
CA ASN A 95 -13.24 1.97 -9.14
C ASN A 95 -13.00 2.97 -8.00
N ALA A 96 -13.02 2.54 -6.74
CA ALA A 96 -12.61 3.38 -5.61
C ALA A 96 -11.10 3.67 -5.66
N ARG A 97 -10.28 2.66 -5.96
CA ARG A 97 -8.83 2.81 -6.14
C ARG A 97 -8.51 3.81 -7.25
N LYS A 98 -9.20 3.72 -8.40
CA LYS A 98 -9.07 4.69 -9.51
C LYS A 98 -9.48 6.12 -9.13
N ARG A 99 -10.36 6.30 -8.13
CA ARG A 99 -10.78 7.62 -7.64
C ARG A 99 -9.81 8.23 -6.62
N GLY A 100 -9.08 7.39 -5.88
CA GLY A 100 -8.18 7.79 -4.78
C GLY A 100 -6.86 8.43 -5.21
N GLY A 101 -6.44 8.27 -6.46
CA GLY A 101 -5.24 8.92 -6.97
C GLY A 101 -5.30 9.00 -8.50
N LYS A 102 -5.24 10.22 -9.04
CA LYS A 102 -5.09 10.49 -10.48
C LYS A 102 -3.69 10.15 -11.01
N GLU A 103 -2.89 9.39 -10.28
CA GLU A 103 -1.71 8.80 -10.86
C GLU A 103 -2.18 7.62 -11.68
N LYS A 104 -2.33 7.86 -12.99
CA LYS A 104 -2.42 6.77 -13.95
C LYS A 104 -1.15 5.97 -13.75
N ASP A 105 -1.26 4.78 -13.16
CA ASP A 105 -0.20 3.78 -13.18
C ASP A 105 0.16 3.56 -14.65
N VAL A 106 1.17 4.28 -15.11
CA VAL A 106 1.73 4.12 -16.45
C VAL A 106 2.79 3.05 -16.29
N SER A 107 2.63 1.96 -17.06
CA SER A 107 3.68 0.94 -17.16
C SER A 107 5.02 1.63 -17.42
N LEU A 108 6.02 1.32 -16.59
CA LEU A 108 7.35 1.87 -16.71
C LEU A 108 7.93 1.60 -18.11
N ASP A 109 7.70 0.41 -18.66
CA ASP A 109 8.09 0.08 -20.03
C ASP A 109 7.43 1.00 -21.07
N ASN A 110 6.15 1.31 -20.90
CA ASN A 110 5.45 2.26 -21.79
C ASN A 110 5.99 3.68 -21.63
N LEU A 111 6.40 4.05 -20.42
CA LEU A 111 7.01 5.35 -20.13
C LEU A 111 8.40 5.45 -20.77
N LEU A 112 9.26 4.44 -20.57
CA LEU A 112 10.59 4.31 -21.17
C LEU A 112 10.54 4.28 -22.70
N LYS A 113 9.61 3.53 -23.30
CA LYS A 113 9.41 3.52 -24.76
C LYS A 113 8.98 4.88 -25.32
N LYS A 114 8.25 5.68 -24.54
CA LYS A 114 7.67 6.95 -25.00
C LYS A 114 8.58 8.15 -24.79
N LYS A 115 9.38 8.21 -23.72
CA LYS A 115 10.31 9.34 -23.48
C LYS A 115 11.79 8.96 -23.39
N GLY A 116 12.16 7.71 -23.65
CA GLY A 116 13.55 7.23 -23.60
C GLY A 116 14.04 6.85 -22.19
N GLU A 117 15.29 6.41 -22.10
CA GLU A 117 15.95 6.02 -20.82
C GLU A 117 16.18 7.20 -19.87
N ASP A 118 16.09 8.45 -20.35
CA ASP A 118 16.28 9.68 -19.56
C ASP A 118 15.25 9.89 -18.44
N ILE A 119 14.18 9.09 -18.38
CA ILE A 119 13.18 9.15 -17.29
C ILE A 119 13.71 8.48 -16.02
N LEU A 120 14.73 7.63 -16.15
CA LEU A 120 15.47 7.05 -15.03
C LEU A 120 16.59 7.98 -14.55
N GLU A 121 16.65 9.24 -15.01
CA GLU A 121 17.32 10.24 -14.19
C GLU A 121 16.63 10.22 -12.83
N ASP A 122 17.34 9.59 -11.89
CA ASP A 122 17.16 9.67 -10.45
C ASP A 122 16.61 11.07 -10.13
N ASP A 123 15.59 11.17 -9.27
CA ASP A 123 15.14 12.46 -8.74
C ASP A 123 16.35 13.07 -8.03
N LYS A 124 17.19 13.79 -8.79
CA LYS A 124 18.50 14.30 -8.39
C LYS A 124 18.27 15.41 -7.38
N ARG A 125 17.95 15.01 -6.16
CA ARG A 125 18.47 15.61 -4.93
C ARG A 125 19.90 15.13 -4.68
N THR A 126 20.61 14.71 -5.73
CA THR A 126 22.05 14.55 -5.66
C THR A 126 22.62 15.96 -5.62
N PHE A 127 23.04 16.39 -4.43
CA PHE A 127 23.83 17.61 -4.28
C PHE A 127 24.92 17.63 -5.34
N GLY A 128 24.89 18.64 -6.22
CA GLY A 128 25.92 18.81 -7.23
C GLY A 128 27.27 19.10 -6.58
N ILE A 129 28.35 18.98 -7.36
CA ILE A 129 29.69 19.40 -6.90
C ILE A 129 29.67 20.87 -6.45
N GLU A 130 28.89 21.71 -7.14
CA GLU A 130 28.67 23.11 -6.78
C GLU A 130 28.02 23.28 -5.41
N ASP A 131 26.99 22.49 -5.10
CA ASP A 131 26.34 22.52 -3.79
C ASP A 131 27.31 22.10 -2.67
N PHE A 132 28.15 21.10 -2.94
CA PHE A 132 29.17 20.67 -1.98
C PHE A 132 30.22 21.76 -1.74
N ILE A 133 30.61 22.50 -2.77
CA ILE A 133 31.54 23.64 -2.65
C ILE A 133 30.91 24.76 -1.81
N VAL A 134 29.65 25.13 -2.10
CA VAL A 134 28.92 26.16 -1.35
C VAL A 134 28.75 25.73 0.11
N LEU A 135 28.35 24.48 0.35
CA LEU A 135 28.20 23.94 1.71
C LEU A 135 29.53 23.96 2.46
N ASN A 136 30.63 23.56 1.82
CA ASN A 136 31.94 23.54 2.46
C ASN A 136 32.43 24.97 2.81
N ASP A 137 32.21 25.95 1.94
CA ASP A 137 32.52 27.36 2.25
C ASP A 137 31.68 27.87 3.43
N ILE A 138 30.37 27.57 3.48
CA ILE A 138 29.50 27.92 4.62
C ILE A 138 30.01 27.26 5.90
N LEU A 139 30.27 25.95 5.89
CA LEU A 139 30.74 25.20 7.05
C LEU A 139 32.08 25.74 7.59
N ASN A 140 33.01 26.14 6.72
CA ASN A 140 34.28 26.73 7.12
C ASN A 140 34.14 28.11 7.79
N ARG A 141 33.06 28.84 7.51
CA ARG A 141 32.77 30.15 8.13
C ARG A 141 32.08 30.04 9.48
N ILE A 142 31.37 28.94 9.76
CA ILE A 142 30.58 28.76 10.99
C ILE A 142 31.41 28.98 12.27
N PRO A 143 32.62 28.41 12.45
CA PRO A 143 33.40 28.58 13.67
C PRO A 143 33.78 30.03 13.99
N ASN A 144 33.89 30.87 12.96
CA ASN A 144 34.22 32.29 13.08
C ASN A 144 32.98 33.19 13.20
N PHE A 145 31.80 32.69 12.83
CA PHE A 145 30.55 33.44 12.84
C PHE A 145 29.76 33.29 14.14
N PHE A 146 29.90 32.14 14.80
CA PHE A 146 29.28 31.85 16.09
C PHE A 146 30.22 32.22 17.24
N SER A 147 29.65 32.72 18.33
CA SER A 147 30.38 32.77 19.60
C SER A 147 30.66 31.35 20.09
N LYS A 148 31.65 31.19 20.97
CA LYS A 148 32.03 29.88 21.55
C LYS A 148 30.82 29.12 22.13
N ILE A 149 29.89 29.84 22.77
CA ILE A 149 28.68 29.26 23.35
C ILE A 149 27.68 28.87 22.26
N GLU A 150 27.43 29.75 21.27
CA GLU A 150 26.54 29.45 20.15
C GLU A 150 27.02 28.25 19.33
N PHE A 151 28.33 28.16 19.07
CA PHE A 151 28.91 27.03 18.35
C PHE A 151 28.74 25.72 19.09
N LYS A 152 28.99 25.72 20.41
CA LYS A 152 28.84 24.50 21.22
C LYS A 152 27.38 24.08 21.35
N VAL A 153 26.46 25.03 21.52
CA VAL A 153 25.02 24.76 21.53
C VAL A 153 24.54 24.29 20.14
N PHE A 154 25.05 24.86 19.05
CA PHE A 154 24.76 24.41 17.68
C PHE A 154 25.20 22.96 17.47
N GLN A 155 26.42 22.60 17.82
CA GLN A 155 26.91 21.23 17.70
C GLN A 155 26.04 20.26 18.52
N MET A 156 25.79 20.57 19.78
CA MET A 156 25.01 19.69 20.66
C MET A 156 23.55 19.56 20.25
N HIS A 157 22.93 20.64 19.77
CA HIS A 157 21.51 20.64 19.40
C HIS A 157 21.26 20.10 17.98
N LEU A 158 22.11 20.42 17.00
CA LEU A 158 21.84 20.11 15.59
C LEU A 158 22.63 18.89 15.08
N ILE A 159 23.85 18.65 15.59
CA ILE A 159 24.69 17.53 15.13
C ILE A 159 24.50 16.30 16.03
N TYR A 160 24.38 16.52 17.33
CA TYR A 160 24.23 15.44 18.32
C TYR A 160 22.80 15.27 18.85
N GLU A 161 21.86 16.09 18.37
CA GLU A 161 20.42 16.00 18.67
C GLU A 161 20.04 16.03 20.16
N TYR A 162 20.86 16.63 21.01
CA TYR A 162 20.53 16.81 22.43
C TYR A 162 19.40 17.83 22.62
N THR A 163 18.54 17.55 23.60
CA THR A 163 17.50 18.48 24.01
C THR A 163 18.09 19.73 24.70
N PRO A 164 17.41 20.89 24.65
CA PRO A 164 17.87 22.09 25.34
C PRO A 164 18.15 21.89 26.84
N LYS A 165 17.43 20.96 27.47
CA LYS A 165 17.61 20.61 28.88
C LYS A 165 18.91 19.84 29.12
N GLU A 166 19.19 18.82 28.31
CA GLU A 166 20.46 18.08 28.38
C GLU A 166 21.66 18.99 28.10
N ILE A 167 21.54 19.90 27.12
CA ILE A 167 22.58 20.88 26.82
C ILE A 167 22.83 21.82 28.01
N SER A 168 21.76 22.27 28.67
CA SER A 168 21.85 23.12 29.87
C SER A 168 22.61 22.42 31.00
N GLU A 169 22.31 21.14 31.23
CA GLU A 169 22.97 20.31 32.24
C GLU A 169 24.44 20.04 31.91
N MET A 170 24.74 19.68 30.66
CA MET A 170 26.11 19.37 30.20
C MET A 170 27.02 20.61 30.15
N LEU A 171 26.49 21.76 29.71
CA LEU A 171 27.25 23.01 29.65
C LEU A 171 27.25 23.80 30.96
N LYS A 172 26.46 23.36 31.96
CA LYS A 172 26.27 24.05 33.24
C LYS A 172 25.87 25.52 33.06
N ILE A 173 25.01 25.79 32.08
CA ILE A 173 24.45 27.13 31.82
C ILE A 173 22.93 27.10 31.99
N PRO A 174 22.29 28.22 32.38
CA PRO A 174 20.83 28.28 32.53
C PRO A 174 20.12 27.90 31.23
N LEU A 175 18.98 27.20 31.35
CA LEU A 175 18.16 26.79 30.21
C LEU A 175 17.76 27.96 29.31
N ALA A 176 17.47 29.13 29.90
CA ALA A 176 17.19 30.36 29.16
C ALA A 176 18.37 30.77 28.25
N ASN A 177 19.61 30.57 28.69
CA ASN A 177 20.80 30.90 27.90
C ASN A 177 20.97 29.93 26.72
N VAL A 178 20.55 28.66 26.87
CA VAL A 178 20.51 27.68 25.78
C VAL A 178 19.50 28.10 24.72
N TYR A 179 18.27 28.46 25.11
CA TYR A 179 17.26 28.95 24.17
C TYR A 179 17.71 30.24 23.46
N ASN A 180 18.32 31.18 24.18
CA ASN A 180 18.88 32.39 23.59
C ASN A 180 20.03 32.09 22.62
N ALA A 181 20.88 31.10 22.92
CA ALA A 181 21.92 30.64 22.00
C ALA A 181 21.32 29.97 20.75
N ILE A 182 20.26 29.16 20.91
CA ILE A 182 19.53 28.55 19.79
C ILE A 182 18.93 29.61 18.88
N TYR A 183 18.23 30.58 19.45
CA TYR A 183 17.67 31.70 18.70
C TYR A 183 18.76 32.46 17.93
N ARG A 184 19.88 32.79 18.59
CA ARG A 184 20.98 33.54 17.98
C ARG A 184 21.66 32.76 16.85
N TYR A 185 22.00 31.48 17.03
CA TYR A 185 22.66 30.74 15.95
C TYR A 185 21.70 30.51 14.77
N LYS A 186 20.40 30.26 15.00
CA LYS A 186 19.41 30.12 13.91
C LYS A 186 19.27 31.41 13.10
N ASN A 187 19.18 32.56 13.77
CA ASN A 187 19.15 33.86 13.10
C ASN A 187 20.43 34.16 12.33
N LYS A 188 21.58 33.69 12.82
CA LYS A 188 22.86 33.81 12.12
C LYS A 188 22.89 32.93 10.87
N LEU A 189 22.45 31.68 10.96
CA LEU A 189 22.33 30.79 9.79
C LEU A 189 21.43 31.39 8.70
N ASN A 190 20.27 31.93 9.10
CA ASN A 190 19.34 32.61 8.19
C ASN A 190 19.88 33.91 7.55
N ARG A 191 21.06 34.39 7.96
CA ARG A 191 21.74 35.54 7.34
C ARG A 191 22.92 35.12 6.46
N MET A 192 23.33 33.85 6.53
CA MET A 192 24.40 33.29 5.70
C MET A 192 23.89 32.78 4.35
N TYR A 193 22.57 32.59 4.26
CA TYR A 193 21.80 32.31 3.06
C TYR A 193 20.83 33.47 2.83
#